data_AF-A0A7S4M3I2-F1
#
_entry.id   AF-A0A7S4M3I2-F1
#
_cell.length_a   1.000
_cell.length_b   1.000
_cell.length_c   1.000
_cell.angle_alpha   90.00
_cell.angle_beta   90.00
_cell.angle_gamma   90.00
#
_symmetry.space_group_name_H-M   'P 1'
#
loop_
_entity.id
_entity.type
_entity.pdbx_description
1 polymer ?
#
loop_
_entity_poly.entity_id
_entity_poly.type
_entity_poly.pdbx_seq_one_letter_code
_entity_poly.pdbx_strand_id
1 'polypeptide(L)'
;SDASLRRMIGKDSLTPDEAIPWRCFDLVYAARLLLDGYNFDEDHATIEFLGDVGGVEVEWTLGALLHTLLASAAPVKLSARSSFADRISALLLVGAGVACFLYLRKRSNTRAYQPVIDGARAV
;
A
#
# COMPACT_ATOMS: atom_id res chain seq x y z
N SER A 1 -20.54 -30.40 29.12
CA SER A 1 -20.51 -29.27 30.07
C SER A 1 -19.42 -29.40 31.14
N ASP A 2 -19.01 -30.59 31.60
CA ASP A 2 -17.99 -30.74 32.67
C ASP A 2 -16.53 -30.48 32.22
N ALA A 3 -16.18 -30.80 30.96
CA ALA A 3 -14.82 -30.64 30.44
C ALA A 3 -14.38 -29.17 30.25
N SER A 4 -15.33 -28.25 29.97
CA SER A 4 -15.03 -26.82 29.82
C SER A 4 -14.83 -26.14 31.19
N LEU A 5 -15.62 -26.53 32.19
CA LEU A 5 -15.45 -26.10 33.58
C LEU A 5 -14.09 -26.51 34.14
N ARG A 6 -13.62 -27.73 33.84
CA ARG A 6 -12.28 -28.20 34.25
C ARG A 6 -11.13 -27.42 33.61
N ARG A 7 -11.32 -26.83 32.42
CA ARG A 7 -10.32 -25.96 31.78
C ARG A 7 -10.19 -24.60 32.48
N MET A 8 -11.20 -24.17 33.23
CA MET A 8 -11.20 -22.90 33.98
C MET A 8 -10.63 -23.03 35.41
N ILE A 9 -10.16 -24.22 35.81
CA ILE A 9 -9.51 -24.42 37.11
C ILE A 9 -8.03 -24.08 36.97
N GLY A 10 -7.72 -22.79 36.91
CA GLY A 10 -6.36 -22.29 36.82
C GLY A 10 -6.28 -20.80 36.47
N LYS A 11 -5.25 -20.12 36.96
CA LYS A 11 -4.90 -18.76 36.54
C LYS A 11 -4.48 -18.79 35.06
N ASP A 12 -5.10 -17.97 34.23
CA ASP A 12 -4.63 -17.75 32.86
C ASP A 12 -3.24 -17.09 32.91
N SER A 13 -2.28 -17.66 32.17
CA SER A 13 -0.91 -17.13 32.06
C SER A 13 -0.85 -15.69 31.54
N LEU A 14 -1.86 -15.24 30.80
CA LEU A 14 -1.94 -13.87 30.26
C LEU A 14 -2.57 -12.87 31.24
N THR A 15 -3.13 -13.35 32.36
CA THR A 15 -3.72 -12.47 33.38
C THR A 15 -2.68 -12.15 34.45
N PRO A 16 -2.26 -10.89 34.60
CA PRO A 16 -1.36 -10.50 35.68
C PRO A 16 -2.05 -10.62 37.04
N ASP A 17 -1.27 -10.85 38.12
CA ASP A 17 -1.82 -11.15 39.45
C ASP A 17 -2.73 -10.04 39.98
N GLU A 18 -2.38 -8.78 39.71
CA GLU A 18 -3.17 -7.61 40.08
C GLU A 18 -4.54 -7.54 39.38
N ALA A 19 -4.69 -8.18 38.21
CA ALA A 19 -5.93 -8.16 37.45
C ALA A 19 -6.89 -9.30 37.82
N ILE A 20 -6.41 -10.33 38.54
CA ILE A 20 -7.20 -11.50 38.95
C ILE A 20 -8.43 -11.11 39.79
N PRO A 21 -8.32 -10.25 40.82
CA PRO A 21 -9.48 -9.88 41.65
C PRO A 21 -10.61 -9.23 40.84
N TRP A 22 -10.26 -8.58 39.74
CA TRP A 22 -11.19 -7.83 38.89
C TRP A 22 -11.78 -8.66 37.75
N ARG A 23 -11.21 -9.83 37.40
CA ARG A 23 -11.67 -10.63 36.25
C ARG A 23 -13.14 -11.00 36.33
N CYS A 24 -13.63 -11.41 37.50
CA CYS A 24 -15.05 -11.76 37.67
C CYS A 24 -15.95 -10.55 37.42
N PHE A 25 -15.55 -9.38 37.91
CA PHE A 25 -16.30 -8.14 37.70
C PHE A 25 -16.28 -7.74 36.23
N ASP A 26 -15.11 -7.71 35.60
CA ASP A 26 -14.94 -7.29 34.20
C ASP A 26 -15.73 -8.18 33.23
N LEU A 27 -15.73 -9.49 33.46
CA LEU A 27 -16.48 -10.44 32.64
C LEU A 27 -18.00 -10.23 32.76
N VAL A 28 -18.50 -10.10 33.99
CA VAL A 28 -19.92 -9.85 34.22
C VAL A 28 -20.32 -8.50 33.65
N TYR A 29 -19.49 -7.48 33.84
CA TYR A 29 -19.72 -6.14 33.30
C TYR A 29 -19.78 -6.17 31.77
N ALA A 30 -18.79 -6.77 31.10
CA ALA A 30 -18.76 -6.88 29.65
C ALA A 30 -19.97 -7.66 29.09
N ALA A 31 -20.32 -8.79 29.70
CA ALA A 31 -21.49 -9.57 29.29
C ALA A 31 -22.79 -8.77 29.42
N ARG A 32 -22.99 -8.09 30.56
CA ARG A 32 -24.17 -7.25 30.80
C ARG A 32 -24.23 -6.04 29.87
N LEU A 33 -23.08 -5.44 29.57
CA LEU A 33 -23.01 -4.33 28.63
C LEU A 33 -23.42 -4.75 27.22
N LEU A 34 -22.97 -5.93 26.76
CA LEU A 34 -23.32 -6.45 25.44
C LEU A 34 -24.80 -6.83 25.37
N LEU A 35 -25.30 -7.59 26.34
CA LEU A 35 -26.67 -8.12 26.32
C LEU A 35 -27.70 -7.06 26.67
N ASP A 36 -27.52 -6.39 27.80
CA ASP A 36 -28.52 -5.46 28.33
C ASP A 36 -28.31 -4.02 27.80
N GLY A 37 -27.06 -3.63 27.55
CA GLY A 37 -26.71 -2.28 27.11
C GLY A 37 -26.81 -2.09 25.60
N TYR A 38 -26.19 -2.99 24.82
CA TYR A 38 -26.20 -2.95 23.36
C TYR A 38 -27.26 -3.86 22.73
N ASN A 39 -28.00 -4.61 23.54
CA ASN A 39 -29.13 -5.42 23.10
C ASN A 39 -28.74 -6.50 22.07
N PHE A 40 -27.53 -7.05 22.20
CA PHE A 40 -27.10 -8.21 21.44
C PHE A 40 -27.93 -9.44 21.86
N ASP A 41 -28.39 -10.20 20.87
CA ASP A 41 -29.14 -11.44 21.09
C ASP A 41 -28.19 -12.59 21.45
N GLU A 42 -28.47 -13.31 22.53
CA GLU A 42 -27.67 -14.47 22.97
C GLU A 42 -27.57 -15.55 21.88
N ASP A 43 -28.61 -15.68 21.05
CA ASP A 43 -28.72 -16.76 20.07
C ASP A 43 -28.27 -16.36 18.65
N HIS A 44 -28.16 -15.06 18.35
CA HIS A 44 -27.93 -14.55 16.99
C HIS A 44 -26.78 -13.53 16.87
N ALA A 45 -26.14 -13.14 17.97
CA ALA A 45 -25.02 -12.21 17.93
C ALA A 45 -23.76 -12.85 17.36
N THR A 46 -23.34 -12.41 16.17
CA THR A 46 -22.00 -12.73 15.64
C THR A 46 -21.01 -11.72 16.22
N ILE A 47 -20.50 -11.99 17.44
CA ILE A 47 -19.45 -11.18 18.07
C ILE A 47 -18.13 -11.97 17.97
N GLU A 48 -17.15 -11.36 17.30
CA GLU A 48 -15.78 -11.85 17.28
C GLU A 48 -14.90 -10.89 18.08
N PHE A 49 -14.23 -11.39 19.12
CA PHE A 49 -13.29 -10.61 19.91
C PHE A 49 -11.92 -10.64 19.24
N LEU A 50 -11.51 -9.50 18.66
CA LEU A 50 -10.26 -9.35 17.94
C LEU A 50 -9.29 -8.48 18.74
N GLY A 51 -8.03 -8.94 18.86
CA GLY A 51 -6.93 -8.13 19.39
C GLY A 51 -6.12 -7.43 18.28
N ASP A 52 -5.95 -8.12 17.16
CA ASP A 52 -5.23 -7.63 15.98
C ASP A 52 -5.96 -8.02 14.68
N VAL A 53 -5.69 -7.27 13.62
CA VAL A 53 -6.14 -7.60 12.26
C VAL A 53 -4.92 -7.59 11.35
N GLY A 54 -4.51 -8.78 10.90
CA GLY A 54 -3.33 -8.94 10.05
C GLY A 54 -2.01 -8.71 10.79
N GLY A 55 -1.94 -9.03 12.09
CA GLY A 55 -0.75 -8.83 12.91
C GLY A 55 -0.54 -7.38 13.37
N VAL A 56 -1.53 -6.52 13.15
CA VAL A 56 -1.53 -5.12 13.59
C VAL A 56 -2.62 -4.93 14.63
N GLU A 57 -2.25 -4.43 15.80
CA GLU A 57 -3.17 -4.11 16.89
C GLU A 57 -4.25 -3.13 16.44
N VAL A 58 -5.48 -3.38 16.88
CA VAL A 58 -6.62 -2.54 16.50
C VAL A 58 -6.60 -1.25 17.33
N GLU A 59 -6.06 -0.19 16.75
CA GLU A 59 -6.05 1.14 17.37
C GLU A 59 -6.89 2.16 16.58
N TRP A 60 -7.66 2.98 17.30
CA TRP A 60 -8.42 4.10 16.70
C TRP A 60 -7.49 5.23 16.20
N THR A 61 -6.29 5.34 16.77
CA THR A 61 -5.26 6.34 16.43
C THR A 61 -4.83 6.22 14.97
N LEU A 62 -4.71 5.00 14.46
CA LEU A 62 -4.38 4.71 13.06
C LEU A 62 -5.45 5.26 12.12
N GLY A 63 -6.73 5.05 12.45
CA GLY A 63 -7.86 5.59 11.69
C GLY A 63 -7.89 7.12 11.71
N ALA A 64 -7.62 7.72 12.86
CA ALA A 64 -7.53 9.18 12.99
C ALA A 64 -6.39 9.76 12.13
N LEU A 65 -5.21 9.13 12.16
CA LEU A 65 -4.07 9.52 11.34
C LEU A 65 -4.40 9.40 9.84
N LEU A 66 -4.98 8.28 9.42
CA LEU A 66 -5.39 8.07 8.04
C LEU A 66 -6.37 9.15 7.58
N HIS A 67 -7.35 9.50 8.41
CA HIS A 67 -8.30 10.57 8.11
C HIS A 67 -7.59 11.91 7.89
N THR A 68 -6.62 12.27 8.73
CA THR A 68 -5.81 13.49 8.55
C THR A 68 -4.97 13.46 7.29
N LEU A 69 -4.37 12.32 6.95
CA LEU A 69 -3.60 12.14 5.72
C LEU A 69 -4.48 12.25 4.47
N LEU A 70 -5.67 11.66 4.49
CA LEU A 70 -6.64 11.77 3.39
C LEU A 70 -7.17 13.19 3.22
N ALA A 71 -7.41 13.92 4.32
CA ALA A 71 -7.83 15.31 4.26
C ALA A 71 -6.73 16.26 3.76
N SER A 72 -5.46 15.94 4.02
CA SER A 72 -4.30 16.73 3.59
C SER A 72 -3.75 16.33 2.22
N ALA A 73 -4.12 15.16 1.70
CA ALA A 73 -3.88 14.76 0.33
C ALA A 73 -4.70 15.68 -0.59
N ALA A 74 -4.11 16.82 -0.97
CA ALA A 74 -4.66 17.69 -1.98
C ALA A 74 -5.01 16.85 -3.22
N PRO A 75 -6.14 17.11 -3.91
CA PRO A 75 -6.40 16.46 -5.18
C PRO A 75 -5.18 16.71 -6.04
N VAL A 76 -4.54 15.64 -6.53
CA VAL A 76 -3.51 15.75 -7.55
C VAL A 76 -4.21 16.39 -8.73
N LYS A 77 -4.15 17.72 -8.81
CA LYS A 77 -4.50 18.47 -10.01
C LYS A 77 -3.41 18.05 -10.98
N LEU A 78 -3.66 16.98 -11.73
CA LEU A 78 -3.12 16.85 -13.07
C LEU A 78 -3.64 18.07 -13.82
N SER A 79 -2.93 19.18 -13.66
CA SER A 79 -3.07 20.34 -14.51
C SER A 79 -2.60 19.88 -15.88
N ALA A 80 -3.52 19.26 -16.63
CA ALA A 80 -3.45 19.15 -18.07
C ALA A 80 -3.67 20.54 -18.69
N ARG A 81 -2.99 21.56 -18.16
CA ARG A 81 -2.80 22.83 -18.85
C ARG A 81 -1.63 22.61 -19.79
N SER A 82 -1.86 21.81 -20.84
CA SER A 82 -0.92 21.73 -21.95
C SER A 82 -0.97 23.10 -22.62
N SER A 83 0.00 23.96 -22.30
CA SER A 83 0.16 25.21 -23.01
C SER A 83 0.44 24.86 -24.48
N PHE A 84 -0.09 25.64 -25.42
CA PHE A 84 0.24 25.47 -26.84
C PHE A 84 1.77 25.49 -27.06
N ALA A 85 2.50 26.22 -26.21
CA ALA A 85 3.96 26.23 -26.15
C ALA A 85 4.57 24.84 -25.85
N ASP A 86 3.97 24.05 -24.96
CA ASP A 86 4.47 22.71 -24.61
C ASP A 86 4.29 21.73 -25.77
N ARG A 87 3.17 21.87 -26.51
CA ARG A 87 2.90 21.06 -27.71
C ARG A 87 3.86 21.37 -28.85
N ILE A 88 4.21 22.64 -29.05
CA ILE A 88 5.22 23.04 -30.04
C ILE A 88 6.61 22.54 -29.63
N SER A 89 6.98 22.66 -28.36
CA SER A 89 8.28 22.19 -27.86
C SER A 89 8.43 20.69 -28.06
N ALA A 90 7.40 19.89 -27.76
CA ALA A 90 7.39 18.45 -28.00
C ALA A 90 7.51 18.11 -29.48
N LEU A 91 6.80 18.82 -30.37
CA LEU A 91 6.88 18.60 -31.82
C LEU A 91 8.27 18.94 -32.39
N LEU A 92 8.91 20.00 -31.89
CA LEU A 92 10.27 20.37 -32.30
C LEU A 92 11.30 19.35 -31.84
N LEU A 93 11.19 18.82 -30.62
CA LEU A 93 12.10 17.79 -30.11
C LEU A 93 11.95 16.47 -30.87
N VAL A 94 10.73 16.04 -31.15
CA VAL A 94 10.47 14.83 -31.94
C VAL A 94 10.95 15.02 -33.38
N GLY A 95 10.66 16.16 -34.00
CA GLY A 95 11.10 16.47 -35.36
C GLY A 95 12.64 16.51 -35.49
N ALA A 96 13.33 17.17 -34.54
CA ALA A 96 14.78 17.21 -34.51
C ALA A 96 15.40 15.82 -34.24
N GLY A 97 14.79 15.03 -33.36
CA GLY A 97 15.21 13.65 -33.09
C GLY A 97 15.10 12.74 -34.32
N VAL A 98 13.98 12.81 -35.04
CA VAL A 98 13.77 12.05 -36.28
C VAL A 98 14.74 12.51 -37.37
N ALA A 99 14.93 13.81 -37.55
CA ALA A 99 15.88 14.36 -38.53
C ALA A 99 17.32 13.92 -38.21
N CYS A 100 17.72 13.99 -36.93
CA CYS A 100 19.03 13.53 -36.46
C CYS A 100 19.21 12.02 -36.70
N PHE A 101 18.19 11.21 -36.38
CA PHE A 101 18.23 9.76 -36.61
C PHE A 101 18.36 9.41 -38.10
N LEU A 102 17.60 10.09 -38.98
CA LEU A 102 17.72 9.91 -40.42
C LEU A 102 19.07 10.37 -40.96
N TYR A 103 19.62 11.46 -40.43
CA TYR A 103 20.96 11.93 -40.79
C TYR A 103 22.06 10.94 -40.37
N LEU A 104 21.98 10.40 -39.15
CA LEU A 104 22.92 9.40 -38.66
C LEU A 104 22.80 8.08 -39.44
N ARG A 105 21.58 7.65 -39.77
CA ARG A 105 21.35 6.47 -40.62
C ARG A 105 21.90 6.67 -42.03
N LYS A 106 21.74 7.86 -42.63
CA LYS A 106 22.34 8.18 -43.93
C LYS A 106 23.87 8.19 -43.85
N ARG A 107 24.44 8.73 -42.77
CA ARG A 107 25.89 8.77 -42.54
C ARG A 107 26.50 7.37 -42.31
N SER A 108 25.78 6.43 -41.68
CA SER A 108 26.27 5.05 -41.59
C SER A 108 26.26 4.36 -42.95
N ASN A 109 25.23 4.62 -43.76
CA ASN A 109 25.11 4.01 -45.09
C ASN A 109 26.18 4.52 -46.08
N THR A 110 26.64 5.77 -45.94
CA THR A 110 27.73 6.30 -46.77
C THR A 110 29.14 5.85 -46.33
N ARG A 111 29.32 5.28 -45.14
CA ARG A 111 30.59 4.63 -44.76
C ARG A 111 30.78 3.24 -45.39
N ALA A 112 29.75 2.67 -46.02
CA ALA A 112 29.82 1.37 -46.68
C ALA A 112 30.44 1.41 -48.10
N TYR A 113 30.81 2.59 -48.61
CA TYR A 113 31.51 2.74 -49.89
C TYR A 113 32.90 3.33 -49.66
N GLN A 114 33.86 2.48 -49.29
CA GLN A 114 35.28 2.78 -49.42
C GLN A 114 35.79 1.89 -50.56
N PRO A 115 36.17 2.44 -51.73
CA PRO A 115 36.79 1.64 -52.77
C PRO A 115 38.16 1.17 -52.25
N VAL A 116 38.38 -0.15 -52.28
CA VAL A 116 39.68 -0.76 -52.03
C VAL A 116 40.62 -0.30 -53.15
N ILE A 117 41.47 0.67 -52.84
CA ILE A 117 42.70 0.91 -53.60
C ILE A 117 43.84 0.60 -52.66
N ASP A 118 44.46 -0.56 -52.87
CA ASP A 118 45.84 -0.79 -52.45
C ASP A 118 46.54 -1.59 -53.53
N GLY A 119 47.38 -0.88 -54.29
CA GLY A 119 48.48 -1.49 -55.00
C GLY A 119 49.76 -1.23 -54.20
N ALA A 120 50.46 -2.27 -53.77
CA ALA A 120 51.89 -2.21 -53.42
C ALA A 120 52.55 -3.61 -53.40
N ARG A 121 53.12 -3.97 -54.56
CA ARG A 121 54.45 -4.53 -54.85
C ARG A 121 55.31 -5.20 -53.74
N ALA A 122 56.03 -6.25 -54.18
CA ALA A 122 57.27 -6.89 -53.70
C ALA A 122 57.14 -7.88 -52.53
N VAL A 123 57.36 -9.18 -52.78
CA VAL A 123 58.64 -9.92 -52.91
C VAL A 123 58.42 -11.11 -53.85
#